data_AF-A0A060BQW5-F1
#
_entry.id   AF-A0A060BQW5-F1
#
_cell.length_a   1.000
_cell.length_b   1.000
_cell.length_c   1.000
_cell.angle_alpha   90.00
_cell.angle_beta   90.00
_cell.angle_gamma   90.00
#
_symmetry.space_group_name_H-M   'P 1'
#
loop_
_entity.id
_entity.type
_entity.pdbx_description
1 polymer ?
#
loop_
_entity_poly.entity_id
_entity_poly.type
_entity_poly.pdbx_seq_one_letter_code
_entity_poly.pdbx_strand_id
1 'polypeptide(L)'
;TIIGIDRLDYTKGLPERLRAFEALLEQFPQHRRHVRLVQVAPPTRETLPVYQDIRREVERMVGQINGRFGDLDWQPVTYLHRPFPQDVLARLCRESAVGLVTPLRDGMNLVAKEYIAAQRPEDPGVLVLSRFAGAAEQLREALLINPHDVNELARTLDR
;
A
#
# COMPACT_ATOMS: atom_id res chain seq x y z
N THR A 1 -10.35 -0.27 -5.32
CA THR A 1 -9.58 -0.60 -4.10
C THR A 1 -8.10 -0.55 -4.39
N ILE A 2 -7.33 0.06 -3.49
CA ILE A 2 -5.87 0.02 -3.49
C ILE A 2 -5.43 -1.00 -2.44
N ILE A 3 -4.46 -1.85 -2.75
CA ILE A 3 -3.95 -2.85 -1.81
C ILE A 3 -2.45 -2.72 -1.59
N GLY A 4 -2.03 -2.74 -0.33
CA GLY A 4 -0.64 -2.89 0.08
C GLY A 4 -0.49 -4.13 0.95
N ILE A 5 0.49 -5.00 0.63
CA ILE A 5 0.80 -6.19 1.41
C ILE A 5 2.29 -6.18 1.72
N ASP A 6 2.66 -5.95 2.96
CA ASP A 6 4.05 -5.94 3.40
C ASP A 6 4.11 -6.33 4.87
N ARG A 7 5.15 -7.07 5.28
CA ARG A 7 5.41 -7.22 6.72
C ARG A 7 5.58 -5.85 7.37
N LEU A 8 5.18 -5.72 8.63
CA LEU A 8 5.35 -4.49 9.39
C LEU A 8 6.84 -4.25 9.70
N ASP A 9 7.56 -3.63 8.76
CA ASP A 9 9.01 -3.42 8.81
C ASP A 9 9.34 -2.01 8.31
N TYR A 10 10.29 -1.33 8.96
CA TYR A 10 10.66 0.06 8.67
C TYR A 10 11.21 0.25 7.25
N THR A 11 11.70 -0.80 6.59
CA THR A 11 12.16 -0.75 5.20
C THR A 11 11.02 -0.64 4.18
N LYS A 12 9.78 -0.91 4.60
CA LYS A 12 8.61 -1.03 3.70
C LYS A 12 7.90 0.28 3.39
N GLY A 13 8.33 1.38 4.01
CA GLY A 13 7.81 2.71 3.69
C GLY A 13 6.31 2.86 3.96
N LEU A 14 5.78 2.15 4.96
CA LEU A 14 4.35 2.21 5.29
C LEU A 14 3.90 3.61 5.74
N PRO A 15 4.68 4.38 6.54
CA PRO A 15 4.34 5.77 6.83
C PRO A 15 4.26 6.61 5.55
N GLU A 16 5.24 6.52 4.65
CA GLU A 16 5.24 7.27 3.38
C GLU A 16 4.04 6.93 2.51
N ARG A 17 3.69 5.63 2.45
CA ARG A 17 2.49 5.14 1.76
C ARG A 17 1.21 5.75 2.32
N LEU A 18 1.07 5.78 3.65
CA LEU A 18 -0.09 6.38 4.32
C LEU A 18 -0.15 7.89 4.09
N ARG A 19 0.99 8.60 4.15
CA ARG A 19 1.05 10.04 3.84
C ARG A 19 0.63 10.31 2.40
N ALA A 20 1.02 9.46 1.45
CA ALA A 20 0.65 9.64 0.05
C ALA A 20 -0.83 9.35 -0.20
N PHE A 21 -1.40 8.35 0.48
CA PHE A 21 -2.84 8.12 0.43
C PHE A 21 -3.63 9.25 1.10
N GLU A 22 -3.15 9.82 2.21
CA GLU A 22 -3.72 11.03 2.79
C GLU A 22 -3.66 12.20 1.79
N ALA A 23 -2.50 12.45 1.18
CA ALA A 23 -2.31 13.52 0.21
C ALA A 23 -3.18 13.34 -1.04
N LEU A 24 -3.42 12.10 -1.49
CA LEU A 24 -4.40 11.78 -2.54
C LEU A 24 -5.79 12.29 -2.15
N LEU A 25 -6.27 11.96 -0.95
CA LEU A 25 -7.60 12.38 -0.48
C LEU A 25 -7.69 13.90 -0.25
N GLU A 26 -6.59 14.56 0.10
CA GLU A 26 -6.52 16.01 0.23
C GLU A 26 -6.58 16.71 -1.13
N GLN A 27 -5.68 16.34 -2.04
CA GLN A 27 -5.42 17.03 -3.31
C GLN A 27 -6.46 16.68 -4.38
N PHE A 28 -7.05 15.48 -4.29
CA PHE A 28 -7.98 14.93 -5.27
C PHE A 28 -9.28 14.47 -4.58
N PRO A 29 -10.14 15.42 -4.13
CA PRO A 29 -11.33 15.10 -3.35
C PRO A 29 -12.33 14.18 -4.06
N GLN A 30 -12.27 14.06 -5.39
CA GLN A 30 -13.09 13.12 -6.17
C GLN A 30 -12.93 11.66 -5.72
N HIS A 31 -11.78 11.29 -5.14
CA HIS A 31 -11.52 9.92 -4.68
C HIS A 31 -12.12 9.61 -3.32
N ARG A 32 -12.56 10.62 -2.56
CA ARG A 32 -13.21 10.43 -1.27
C ARG A 32 -14.50 9.62 -1.48
N ARG A 33 -14.73 8.62 -0.63
CA ARG A 33 -15.84 7.64 -0.72
C ARG A 33 -15.83 6.70 -1.93
N HIS A 34 -14.95 6.91 -2.91
CA HIS A 34 -14.81 6.02 -4.08
C HIS A 34 -13.60 5.08 -3.97
N VAL A 35 -12.56 5.50 -3.25
CA VAL A 35 -11.32 4.74 -3.07
C VAL A 35 -11.14 4.34 -1.60
N ARG A 36 -10.53 3.19 -1.38
CA ARG A 36 -10.05 2.75 -0.06
C ARG A 36 -8.68 2.09 -0.20
N LEU A 37 -7.84 2.24 0.82
CA LEU A 37 -6.58 1.53 0.96
C LEU A 37 -6.76 0.34 1.92
N VAL A 38 -6.49 -0.87 1.43
CA VAL A 38 -6.38 -2.07 2.26
C VAL A 38 -4.90 -2.36 2.49
N GLN A 39 -4.43 -2.17 3.73
CA GLN A 39 -3.05 -2.46 4.11
C GLN A 39 -3.00 -3.71 4.98
N VAL A 40 -2.51 -4.81 4.40
CA VAL A 40 -2.21 -6.04 5.14
C VAL A 40 -0.78 -5.95 5.65
N ALA A 41 -0.60 -6.04 6.96
CA ALA A 41 0.70 -5.90 7.61
C ALA A 41 0.92 -6.96 8.68
N PRO A 42 1.25 -8.22 8.31
CA PRO A 42 1.46 -9.27 9.30
C PRO A 42 2.59 -8.88 10.27
N PRO A 43 2.47 -9.26 11.55
CA PRO A 43 3.48 -8.98 12.55
C PRO A 43 4.82 -9.63 12.20
N THR A 44 5.91 -8.96 12.56
CA THR A 44 7.28 -9.47 12.41
C THR A 44 8.13 -8.84 13.51
N ARG A 45 8.98 -9.64 14.16
CA ARG A 45 9.99 -9.17 15.14
C ARG A 45 9.45 -8.19 16.20
N GLU A 46 8.24 -8.44 16.71
CA GLU A 46 7.49 -7.52 17.59
C GLU A 46 8.16 -7.23 18.94
N THR A 47 9.14 -8.06 19.35
CA THR A 47 9.89 -7.84 20.59
C THR A 47 10.91 -6.72 20.50
N LEU A 48 11.26 -6.29 19.28
CA LEU A 48 12.26 -5.25 19.06
C LEU A 48 11.61 -3.85 19.11
N PRO A 49 12.18 -2.89 19.88
CA PRO A 49 11.61 -1.54 20.03
C PRO A 49 11.31 -0.84 18.71
N VAL A 50 12.22 -0.95 17.72
CA VAL A 50 12.05 -0.32 16.39
C VAL A 50 10.79 -0.82 15.67
N TYR A 51 10.43 -2.09 15.84
CA TYR A 51 9.21 -2.67 15.24
C TYR A 51 7.94 -2.22 15.98
N GLN A 52 8.04 -1.94 17.28
CA GLN A 52 6.95 -1.36 18.05
C GLN A 52 6.73 0.12 17.71
N ASP A 53 7.81 0.86 17.46
CA ASP A 53 7.75 2.28 17.06
C ASP A 53 7.06 2.46 15.72
N ILE A 54 7.48 1.71 14.69
CA ILE A 54 6.84 1.76 13.38
C ILE A 54 5.37 1.30 13.45
N ARG A 55 5.06 0.31 14.29
CA ARG A 55 3.67 -0.12 14.53
C ARG A 55 2.82 1.01 15.08
N ARG A 56 3.29 1.66 16.15
CA ARG A 56 2.59 2.79 16.78
C ARG A 56 2.42 3.95 15.81
N GLU A 57 3.43 4.25 15.00
CA GLU A 57 3.34 5.30 13.98
C GLU A 57 2.26 4.97 12.93
N VAL A 58 2.29 3.76 12.37
CA VAL A 58 1.31 3.29 11.38
C VAL A 58 -0.10 3.30 11.96
N GLU A 59 -0.32 2.72 13.13
CA GLU A 59 -1.64 2.67 13.78
C GLU A 59 -2.17 4.09 14.08
N ARG A 60 -1.31 5.00 14.56
CA ARG A 60 -1.67 6.41 14.79
C ARG A 60 -2.08 7.08 13.47
N MET A 61 -1.32 6.92 12.40
CA MET A 61 -1.62 7.50 11.10
C MET A 61 -2.91 6.97 10.49
N VAL A 62 -3.15 5.65 10.58
CA VAL A 62 -4.41 5.04 10.16
C VAL A 62 -5.59 5.65 10.92
N GLY A 63 -5.47 5.82 12.24
CA GLY A 63 -6.48 6.47 13.06
C GLY A 63 -6.73 7.93 12.65
N GLN A 64 -5.67 8.69 12.38
CA GLN A 64 -5.77 10.09 11.92
C GLN A 64 -6.48 10.21 10.56
N ILE A 65 -6.07 9.41 9.57
CA ILE A 65 -6.67 9.42 8.22
C ILE A 65 -8.14 9.02 8.30
N ASN A 66 -8.46 7.92 9.00
CA ASN A 66 -9.84 7.47 9.14
C ASN A 66 -10.70 8.46 9.93
N GLY A 67 -10.16 9.12 10.97
CA GLY A 67 -10.90 10.13 11.73
C GLY A 67 -11.13 11.43 10.95
N ARG A 68 -10.23 11.77 10.03
CA ARG A 68 -10.31 12.99 9.23
C ARG A 68 -11.18 12.86 8.00
N PHE A 69 -11.12 11.71 7.31
CA PHE A 69 -11.81 11.51 6.03
C PHE A 69 -12.96 10.49 6.11
N GLY A 70 -13.00 9.64 7.13
CA GLY A 70 -14.02 8.60 7.23
C GLY A 70 -15.45 9.14 7.37
N ASP A 71 -16.40 8.33 6.95
CA ASP A 71 -17.84 8.58 7.00
C ASP A 71 -18.56 7.30 7.50
N LEU A 72 -19.87 7.37 7.76
CA LEU A 72 -20.66 6.27 8.34
C LEU A 72 -20.56 4.95 7.57
N ASP A 73 -20.43 5.03 6.25
CA ASP A 73 -20.38 3.88 5.33
C ASP A 73 -19.02 3.73 4.64
N TRP A 74 -18.03 4.57 4.98
CA TRP A 74 -16.75 4.61 4.31
C TRP A 74 -15.58 4.74 5.28
N GLN A 75 -14.73 3.72 5.27
CA GLN A 75 -13.44 3.73 5.96
C GLN A 75 -12.30 3.87 4.92
N PRO A 76 -11.58 5.00 4.88
CA PRO A 76 -10.52 5.25 3.91
C PRO A 76 -9.39 4.21 3.96
N VAL A 77 -8.96 3.81 5.15
CA VAL A 77 -7.87 2.85 5.36
C VAL A 77 -8.32 1.67 6.21
N THR A 78 -8.33 0.47 5.62
CA THR A 78 -8.49 -0.80 6.31
C THR A 78 -7.10 -1.38 6.62
N TYR A 79 -6.67 -1.28 7.87
CA TYR A 79 -5.39 -1.82 8.34
C TYR A 79 -5.58 -3.19 9.01
N LEU A 80 -4.87 -4.21 8.52
CA LEU A 80 -5.00 -5.59 8.96
C LEU A 80 -3.66 -6.11 9.49
N HIS A 81 -3.46 -6.02 10.81
CA HIS A 81 -2.25 -6.48 11.49
C HIS A 81 -2.31 -7.98 11.85
N ARG A 82 -2.44 -8.85 10.84
CA ARG A 82 -2.48 -10.30 11.01
C ARG A 82 -2.06 -11.02 9.72
N PRO A 83 -1.53 -12.25 9.80
CA PRO A 83 -1.27 -13.04 8.61
C PRO A 83 -2.56 -13.48 7.92
N PHE A 84 -2.46 -13.71 6.62
CA PHE A 84 -3.51 -14.32 5.80
C PHE A 84 -2.91 -15.46 4.96
N PRO A 85 -3.70 -16.51 4.66
CA PRO A 85 -3.33 -17.52 3.68
C PRO A 85 -3.03 -16.91 2.30
N GLN A 86 -2.12 -17.53 1.55
CA GLN A 86 -1.65 -17.01 0.26
C GLN A 86 -2.77 -16.93 -0.79
N ASP A 87 -3.70 -17.88 -0.80
CA ASP A 87 -4.87 -17.89 -1.67
C ASP A 87 -5.81 -16.70 -1.40
N VAL A 88 -5.96 -16.32 -0.12
CA VAL A 88 -6.71 -15.13 0.28
C VAL A 88 -6.01 -13.87 -0.21
N LEU A 89 -4.69 -13.75 -0.05
CA LEU A 89 -3.93 -12.61 -0.55
C LEU A 89 -4.02 -12.49 -2.08
N ALA A 90 -3.87 -13.60 -2.80
CA ALA A 90 -4.00 -13.63 -4.26
C ALA A 90 -5.40 -13.16 -4.70
N ARG A 91 -6.45 -13.58 -3.99
CA ARG A 91 -7.82 -13.11 -4.26
C ARG A 91 -7.98 -11.62 -3.99
N LEU A 92 -7.43 -11.11 -2.88
CA LEU A 92 -7.46 -9.67 -2.60
C LEU A 92 -6.70 -8.86 -3.67
N CYS A 93 -5.54 -9.34 -4.13
CA CYS A 93 -4.80 -8.74 -5.24
C CYS A 93 -5.63 -8.71 -6.53
N ARG A 94 -6.30 -9.82 -6.87
CA ARG A 94 -7.16 -9.93 -8.05
C ARG A 94 -8.34 -8.96 -8.04
N GLU A 95 -8.94 -8.70 -6.88
CA GLU A 95 -10.06 -7.75 -6.74
C GLU A 95 -9.61 -6.30 -6.55
N SER A 96 -8.30 -6.03 -6.54
CA SER A 96 -7.76 -4.70 -6.30
C SER A 96 -7.31 -4.03 -7.59
N ALA A 97 -7.89 -2.89 -7.89
CA ALA A 97 -7.56 -2.06 -9.06
C ALA A 97 -6.13 -1.51 -9.02
N VAL A 98 -5.53 -1.35 -7.83
CA VAL A 98 -4.15 -0.87 -7.69
C VAL A 98 -3.39 -1.70 -6.66
N GLY A 99 -2.22 -2.22 -7.05
CA GLY A 99 -1.24 -2.83 -6.17
C GLY A 99 -0.19 -1.79 -5.79
N LEU A 100 -0.05 -1.49 -4.51
CA LEU A 100 0.80 -0.43 -3.99
C LEU A 100 2.01 -1.02 -3.26
N VAL A 101 3.13 -1.11 -3.96
CA VAL A 101 4.37 -1.72 -3.46
C VAL A 101 5.46 -0.67 -3.40
N THR A 102 5.54 0.04 -2.26
CA THR A 102 6.37 1.25 -2.12
C THR A 102 7.48 1.14 -1.06
N PRO A 103 8.29 0.06 -1.02
CA PRO A 103 9.37 -0.05 -0.03
C PRO A 103 10.42 1.05 -0.22
N LEU A 104 10.99 1.53 0.88
CA LEU A 104 12.13 2.45 0.86
C LEU A 104 13.37 1.77 0.27
N ARG A 105 13.57 0.48 0.60
CA ARG A 105 14.53 -0.42 -0.03
C ARG A 105 14.04 -1.86 0.07
N ASP A 106 14.14 -2.62 -1.02
CA ASP A 106 13.82 -4.05 -1.03
C ASP A 106 14.68 -4.78 -2.07
N GLY A 107 15.29 -5.90 -1.69
CA GLY A 107 16.15 -6.66 -2.60
C GLY A 107 15.41 -7.20 -3.82
N MET A 108 14.10 -7.45 -3.73
CA MET A 108 13.28 -7.88 -4.87
C MET A 108 11.83 -7.42 -4.74
N ASN A 109 11.16 -7.80 -3.65
CA ASN A 109 9.71 -7.73 -3.46
C ASN A 109 8.90 -8.69 -4.37
N LEU A 110 8.58 -9.88 -3.85
CA LEU A 110 7.76 -10.86 -4.56
C LEU A 110 6.28 -10.49 -4.60
N VAL A 111 5.80 -9.70 -3.64
CA VAL A 111 4.40 -9.22 -3.63
C VAL A 111 4.07 -8.43 -4.89
N ALA A 112 5.02 -7.65 -5.42
CA ALA A 112 4.85 -6.97 -6.71
C ALA A 112 4.56 -7.96 -7.86
N LYS A 113 5.29 -9.08 -7.90
CA LYS A 113 5.11 -10.13 -8.91
C LYS A 113 3.82 -10.90 -8.71
N GLU A 114 3.50 -11.24 -7.47
CA GLU A 114 2.27 -11.92 -7.09
C GLU A 114 1.04 -11.08 -7.42
N TYR A 115 1.10 -9.75 -7.23
CA TYR A 115 0.02 -8.84 -7.61
C TYR A 115 -0.28 -8.93 -9.11
N ILE A 116 0.74 -8.86 -9.97
CA ILE A 116 0.60 -8.99 -11.42
C ILE A 116 0.07 -10.38 -11.78
N ALA A 117 0.67 -11.44 -11.23
CA ALA A 117 0.28 -12.83 -11.51
C ALA A 117 -1.16 -13.15 -11.09
N ALA A 118 -1.72 -12.42 -10.13
CA ALA A 118 -3.08 -12.59 -9.67
C ALA A 118 -4.14 -11.93 -10.57
N GLN A 119 -3.77 -10.99 -11.44
CA GLN A 119 -4.72 -10.18 -12.22
C GLN A 119 -5.52 -10.99 -13.25
N ARG A 120 -6.71 -10.50 -13.59
CA ARG A 120 -7.50 -10.98 -14.73
C ARG A 120 -6.95 -10.33 -16.00
N PRO A 121 -6.56 -11.08 -17.05
CA PRO A 121 -6.00 -10.49 -18.26
C PRO A 121 -6.93 -9.49 -18.97
N GLU A 122 -8.25 -9.67 -18.84
CA GLU A 122 -9.26 -8.85 -19.52
C GLU A 122 -9.51 -7.51 -18.82
N ASP A 123 -9.22 -7.42 -17.53
CA ASP A 123 -9.40 -6.23 -16.68
C ASP A 123 -8.34 -6.23 -15.56
N PRO A 124 -7.06 -6.00 -15.91
CA PRO A 124 -5.97 -6.03 -14.94
C PRO A 124 -5.88 -4.70 -14.17
N GLY A 125 -5.61 -4.78 -12.88
CA GLY A 125 -5.22 -3.62 -12.09
C GLY A 125 -3.80 -3.12 -12.39
N VAL A 126 -3.45 -1.98 -11.82
CA VAL A 126 -2.19 -1.28 -12.05
C VAL A 126 -1.23 -1.49 -10.89
N LEU A 127 0.03 -1.82 -11.18
CA LEU A 127 1.09 -1.88 -10.17
C LEU A 127 1.79 -0.52 -10.05
N VAL A 128 1.75 0.07 -8.86
CA VAL A 128 2.58 1.21 -8.46
C VAL A 128 3.75 0.68 -7.63
N LEU A 129 4.98 0.90 -8.11
CA LEU A 129 6.17 0.22 -7.59
C LEU A 129 7.28 1.21 -7.25
N SER A 130 7.85 1.09 -6.06
CA SER A 130 9.07 1.83 -5.71
C SER A 130 10.22 1.44 -6.63
N ARG A 131 10.91 2.45 -7.17
CA ARG A 131 12.16 2.26 -7.93
C ARG A 131 13.30 1.64 -7.10
N PHE A 132 13.13 1.54 -5.78
CA PHE A 132 14.10 0.93 -4.86
C PHE A 132 13.77 -0.53 -4.50
N ALA A 133 12.78 -1.14 -5.15
CA ALA A 133 12.55 -2.58 -5.11
C ALA A 133 13.30 -3.24 -6.28
N GLY A 134 14.01 -4.35 -6.04
CA GLY A 134 14.70 -5.09 -7.11
C GLY A 134 13.78 -5.55 -8.25
N ALA A 135 12.49 -5.76 -7.98
CA ALA A 135 11.50 -6.06 -9.02
C ALA A 135 11.35 -4.92 -10.05
N ALA A 136 11.69 -3.67 -9.72
CA ALA A 136 11.60 -2.53 -10.64
C ALA A 136 12.53 -2.67 -11.87
N GLU A 137 13.62 -3.44 -11.76
CA GLU A 137 14.50 -3.72 -12.90
C GLU A 137 13.80 -4.58 -13.98
N GLN A 138 12.85 -5.41 -13.55
CA GLN A 138 12.15 -6.41 -14.35
C GLN A 138 10.74 -5.95 -14.75
N LEU A 139 10.03 -5.29 -13.85
CA LEU A 139 8.63 -4.87 -14.01
C LEU A 139 8.54 -3.45 -14.57
N ARG A 140 9.04 -3.26 -15.80
CA ARG A 140 9.19 -1.92 -16.43
C ARG A 140 7.88 -1.24 -16.79
N GLU A 141 6.79 -1.99 -16.87
CA GLU A 141 5.44 -1.47 -17.14
C GLU A 141 4.73 -0.96 -15.89
N ALA A 142 5.30 -1.20 -14.69
CA ALA A 142 4.78 -0.63 -13.46
C ALA A 142 4.95 0.89 -13.44
N LEU A 143 4.04 1.58 -12.74
CA LEU A 143 4.21 3.00 -12.45
C LEU A 143 5.30 3.15 -11.37
N LEU A 144 6.52 3.44 -11.82
CA LEU A 144 7.68 3.60 -10.94
C LEU A 144 7.63 4.94 -10.20
N ILE A 145 7.83 4.90 -8.89
CA ILE A 145 7.76 6.07 -8.00
C ILE A 145 8.99 6.16 -7.11
N ASN A 146 9.26 7.36 -6.59
CA ASN A 146 10.11 7.55 -5.42
C ASN A 146 9.25 7.54 -4.14
N PRO A 147 9.38 6.57 -3.23
CA PRO A 147 8.57 6.54 -2.01
C PRO A 147 8.85 7.72 -1.06
N HIS A 148 9.97 8.43 -1.22
CA HIS A 148 10.24 9.65 -0.45
C HIS A 148 9.49 10.89 -0.97
N ASP A 149 8.95 10.85 -2.20
CA ASP A 149 8.13 11.92 -2.76
C ASP A 149 6.65 11.57 -2.63
N VAL A 150 6.08 11.96 -1.50
CA VAL A 150 4.67 11.74 -1.15
C VAL A 150 3.72 12.35 -2.19
N ASN A 151 4.08 13.49 -2.77
CA ASN A 151 3.23 14.19 -3.73
C ASN A 151 3.28 13.54 -5.12
N GLU A 152 4.46 13.06 -5.54
CA GLU A 152 4.59 12.21 -6.73
C GLU A 152 3.73 10.95 -6.59
N LEU A 153 3.80 10.28 -5.44
CA LEU A 153 3.03 9.07 -5.21
C LEU A 153 1.51 9.36 -5.24
N ALA A 154 1.06 10.45 -4.62
CA ALA A 154 -0.35 10.86 -4.66
C ALA A 154 -0.83 11.16 -6.09
N ARG A 155 -0.05 11.91 -6.88
CA ARG A 155 -0.37 12.16 -8.31
C ARG A 155 -0.38 10.88 -9.14
N THR A 156 0.51 9.95 -8.83
CA THR A 156 0.57 8.65 -9.52
C THR A 156 -0.65 7.79 -9.20
N LEU A 157 -1.18 7.89 -7.98
CA LEU A 157 -2.41 7.20 -7.57
C LEU A 157 -3.68 7.82 -8.17
N ASP A 158 -3.66 9.10 -8.52
CA ASP A 158 -4.78 9.79 -9.20
C ASP A 158 -4.90 9.41 -10.68
N ARG A 159 -3.76 9.09 -11.32
CA ARG A 159 -3.66 8.72 -12.74
C ARG A 159 -4.25 7.35 -13.03
#